data_AF-D8PZF6-F1
#
_entry.id   AF-D8PZF6-F1
#
_cell.length_a   1.000
_cell.length_b   1.000
_cell.length_c   1.000
_cell.angle_alpha   90.00
_cell.angle_beta   90.00
_cell.angle_gamma   90.00
#
_symmetry.space_group_name_H-M   'P 1'
#
loop_
_entity.id
_entity.type
_entity.pdbx_description
1 polymer ?
#
loop_
_entity_poly.entity_id
_entity_poly.type
_entity_poly.pdbx_seq_one_letter_code
_entity_poly.pdbx_strand_id
1 'polypeptide(L)'
;MYILTNDRSSYVDDLKKALKAVGWKKIVTTADLEYNAEQMDVNMAIDMDIARRAAVFIGNGWSSFTSNIVHRRLVDGKEPISIRFY
;
A
#
# COMPACT_ATOMS: atom_id res chain seq x y z
N MET A 1 4.87 7.69 3.41
CA MET A 1 4.74 6.55 2.48
C MET A 1 4.07 5.40 3.20
N TYR A 2 3.16 4.71 2.53
CA TYR A 2 2.52 3.50 3.04
C TYR A 2 2.96 2.31 2.18
N ILE A 3 3.39 1.23 2.81
CA ILE A 3 3.77 -0.02 2.11
C ILE A 3 2.78 -1.10 2.53
N LEU A 4 1.82 -1.40 1.66
CA LEU A 4 0.95 -2.54 1.82
C LEU A 4 1.67 -3.81 1.36
N THR A 5 1.84 -4.78 2.24
CA THR A 5 2.54 -6.03 1.92
C THR A 5 2.11 -7.16 2.84
N ASN A 6 2.06 -8.37 2.29
CA ASN A 6 1.90 -9.62 3.03
C ASN A 6 3.24 -10.29 3.35
N ASP A 7 4.37 -9.70 2.92
CA ASP A 7 5.70 -10.20 3.23
C ASP A 7 6.00 -10.10 4.75
N ARG A 8 6.65 -11.13 5.27
CA ARG A 8 7.08 -11.25 6.66
C ARG A 8 8.60 -11.42 6.80
N SER A 9 9.33 -11.31 5.70
CA SER A 9 10.78 -11.40 5.66
C SER A 9 11.47 -10.10 6.08
N SER A 10 12.79 -10.15 6.25
CA SER A 10 13.61 -8.97 6.54
C SER A 10 13.66 -7.95 5.39
N TYR A 11 13.17 -8.31 4.21
CA TYR A 11 13.18 -7.43 3.03
C TYR A 11 12.47 -6.09 3.32
N VAL A 12 11.34 -6.12 4.02
CA VAL A 12 10.58 -4.90 4.33
C VAL A 12 11.37 -3.97 5.26
N ASP A 13 12.14 -4.52 6.20
CA ASP A 13 12.98 -3.73 7.10
C ASP A 13 14.16 -3.09 6.36
N ASP A 14 14.77 -3.83 5.44
CA ASP A 14 15.87 -3.30 4.62
C ASP A 14 15.36 -2.25 3.63
N LEU A 15 14.17 -2.44 3.06
CA LEU A 15 13.49 -1.43 2.26
C LEU A 15 13.18 -0.16 3.07
N LYS A 16 12.64 -0.31 4.29
CA LYS A 16 12.42 0.82 5.22
C LYS A 16 13.72 1.60 5.46
N LYS A 17 14.84 0.91 5.71
CA LYS A 17 16.16 1.55 5.90
C LYS A 17 16.62 2.29 4.64
N ALA A 18 16.53 1.65 3.47
CA ALA A 18 16.94 2.26 2.20
C ALA A 18 16.12 3.51 1.88
N LEU A 19 14.80 3.46 2.06
CA LEU A 19 13.91 4.60 1.85
C LEU A 19 14.20 5.76 2.81
N LYS A 20 14.47 5.47 4.09
CA LYS A 20 14.88 6.50 5.06
C LYS A 20 16.20 7.16 4.66
N ALA A 21 17.17 6.38 4.19
CA ALA A 21 18.47 6.89 3.76
C ALA A 21 18.36 7.90 2.60
N VAL A 22 17.38 7.74 1.72
CA VAL A 22 17.11 8.68 0.61
C VAL A 22 16.13 9.81 0.99
N GLY A 23 15.78 9.97 2.28
CA GLY A 23 15.06 11.13 2.79
C GLY A 23 13.58 10.93 3.11
N TRP A 24 13.02 9.72 2.99
CA TRP A 24 11.64 9.47 3.41
C TRP A 24 11.52 9.49 4.93
N LYS A 25 10.79 10.47 5.47
CA LYS A 25 10.69 10.70 6.93
C LYS A 25 9.73 9.75 7.64
N LYS A 26 8.57 9.45 7.04
CA LYS A 26 7.53 8.60 7.62
C LYS A 26 7.18 7.45 6.67
N ILE A 27 7.43 6.23 7.13
CA ILE A 27 7.13 4.99 6.43
C ILE A 27 6.33 4.13 7.40
N VAL A 28 5.16 3.69 6.97
CA VAL A 28 4.25 2.84 7.73
C VAL A 28 3.90 1.65 6.83
N THR A 29 3.78 0.46 7.39
CA THR A 29 3.38 -0.75 6.68
C THR A 29 2.10 -1.34 7.24
N THR A 30 1.53 -2.33 6.55
CA THR A 30 0.39 -3.13 7.07
C THR A 30 0.65 -3.66 8.48
N ALA A 31 1.89 -4.07 8.78
CA ALA A 31 2.25 -4.60 10.10
C ALA A 31 2.40 -3.52 11.19
N ASP A 32 2.54 -2.25 10.81
CA ASP A 32 2.61 -1.12 11.75
C ASP A 32 1.21 -0.60 12.13
N LEU A 33 0.14 -1.11 11.52
CA LEU A 33 -1.24 -0.74 11.83
C LEU A 33 -1.75 -1.52 13.06
N GLU A 34 -2.45 -0.81 13.93
CA GLU A 34 -3.13 -1.40 15.08
C GLU A 34 -4.59 -1.70 14.71
N TYR A 35 -5.03 -2.92 14.98
CA TYR A 35 -6.37 -3.39 14.66
C TYR A 35 -7.08 -3.90 15.93
N ASN A 36 -8.38 -3.65 16.02
CA ASN A 36 -9.26 -4.46 16.85
C ASN A 36 -9.59 -5.80 16.13
N ALA A 37 -10.35 -6.67 16.77
CA ALA A 37 -10.66 -8.00 16.24
C ALA A 37 -11.39 -7.93 14.89
N GLU A 38 -12.42 -7.09 14.79
CA GLU A 38 -13.22 -6.94 13.58
C GLU A 38 -12.41 -6.33 12.43
N GLN A 39 -11.52 -5.39 12.73
CA GLN A 39 -10.61 -4.78 11.75
C GLN A 39 -9.56 -5.78 11.27
N MET A 40 -9.14 -6.72 12.12
CA MET A 40 -8.19 -7.75 11.73
C MET A 40 -8.79 -8.67 10.65
N ASP A 41 -10.06 -9.03 10.79
CA ASP A 41 -10.78 -9.87 9.80
C ASP A 41 -10.91 -9.19 8.43
N VAL A 42 -10.84 -7.85 8.38
CA VAL A 42 -10.97 -7.05 7.14
C VAL A 42 -9.74 -6.21 6.83
N ASN A 43 -8.57 -6.58 7.36
CA ASN A 43 -7.35 -5.77 7.25
C ASN A 43 -6.94 -5.48 5.80
N MET A 44 -7.16 -6.42 4.88
CA MET A 44 -6.91 -6.22 3.45
C MET A 44 -7.80 -5.12 2.86
N ALA A 45 -9.05 -5.00 3.32
CA ALA A 45 -9.94 -3.92 2.88
C ALA A 45 -9.46 -2.55 3.41
N ILE A 46 -8.89 -2.52 4.61
CA ILE A 46 -8.25 -1.32 5.18
C ILE A 46 -7.06 -0.91 4.31
N ASP A 47 -6.18 -1.85 3.95
CA ASP A 47 -5.06 -1.60 3.02
C ASP A 47 -5.52 -1.04 1.68
N MET A 48 -6.56 -1.64 1.10
CA MET A 48 -7.12 -1.18 -0.17
C MET A 48 -7.67 0.24 -0.06
N ASP A 49 -8.35 0.60 1.03
CA ASP A 49 -8.90 1.95 1.21
C ASP A 49 -7.80 3.01 1.37
N ILE A 50 -6.71 2.68 2.08
CA ILE A 50 -5.53 3.55 2.17
C ILE A 50 -4.92 3.76 0.77
N ALA A 51 -4.70 2.67 0.02
CA ALA A 51 -4.11 2.72 -1.31
C ALA A 51 -5.01 3.46 -2.33
N ARG A 52 -6.33 3.28 -2.23
CA ARG A 52 -7.33 3.97 -3.04
C ARG A 52 -7.26 5.49 -2.85
N ARG A 53 -7.14 5.96 -1.59
CA ARG A 53 -7.11 7.38 -1.26
C ARG A 53 -5.77 8.06 -1.52
N ALA A 54 -4.67 7.29 -1.62
CA ALA A 54 -3.34 7.82 -1.81
C ALA A 54 -3.22 8.78 -3.01
N ALA A 55 -2.36 9.79 -2.90
CA ALA A 55 -2.11 10.72 -4.01
C ALA A 55 -1.52 10.00 -5.23
N VAL A 56 -0.59 9.07 -5.00
CA VAL A 56 0.02 8.19 -6.00
C VAL A 56 0.01 6.76 -5.47
N PHE A 57 -0.26 5.80 -6.34
CA PHE A 57 -0.24 4.37 -6.05
C PHE A 57 0.71 3.65 -7.01
N ILE A 58 1.61 2.83 -6.45
CA ILE A 58 2.51 1.95 -7.19
C ILE A 58 2.19 0.51 -6.76
N GLY A 59 1.74 -0.33 -7.68
CA GLY A 59 1.34 -1.70 -7.41
C GLY A 59 2.13 -2.74 -8.19
N ASN A 60 1.85 -4.03 -7.94
CA ASN A 60 2.41 -5.13 -8.71
C ASN A 60 1.54 -5.41 -9.93
N GLY A 61 2.12 -5.34 -11.14
CA GLY A 61 1.38 -5.50 -12.41
C GLY A 61 0.65 -6.84 -12.61
N TRP A 62 1.02 -7.87 -11.86
CA TRP A 62 0.46 -9.23 -11.95
C TRP A 62 -0.45 -9.58 -10.77
N SER A 63 -0.69 -8.65 -9.84
CA SER A 63 -1.52 -8.88 -8.65
C SER A 63 -2.99 -8.52 -8.89
N SER A 64 -3.90 -9.49 -8.67
CA SER A 64 -5.35 -9.23 -8.66
C SER A 64 -5.77 -8.31 -7.49
N PHE A 65 -5.02 -8.29 -6.40
CA PHE A 65 -5.26 -7.32 -5.32
C PHE A 65 -4.97 -5.89 -5.78
N THR A 66 -3.88 -5.72 -6.56
CA THR A 66 -3.55 -4.44 -7.20
C THR A 66 -4.64 -4.00 -8.19
N SER A 67 -5.19 -4.91 -9.00
CA SER A 67 -6.24 -4.54 -9.96
C SER A 67 -7.51 -4.04 -9.27
N ASN A 68 -7.88 -4.61 -8.12
CA ASN A 68 -9.01 -4.10 -7.32
C ASN A 68 -8.78 -2.66 -6.82
N ILE A 69 -7.57 -2.35 -6.36
CA ILE A 69 -7.21 -0.98 -5.94
C ILE A 69 -7.28 -0.02 -7.13
N VAL A 70 -6.70 -0.40 -8.27
CA VAL A 70 -6.69 0.41 -9.50
C VAL A 70 -8.12 0.68 -9.97
N HIS A 71 -8.97 -0.35 -10.02
CA HIS A 71 -10.37 -0.19 -10.39
C HIS A 71 -11.06 0.85 -9.50
N ARG A 72 -10.91 0.76 -8.17
CA ARG A 72 -11.51 1.72 -7.24
C ARG A 72 -10.96 3.14 -7.41
N ARG A 73 -9.67 3.30 -7.67
CA ARG A 73 -9.05 4.61 -7.96
C ARG A 73 -9.64 5.24 -9.23
N LEU A 74 -9.85 4.45 -10.28
CA LEU A 74 -10.45 4.93 -11.53
C LEU A 74 -11.93 5.29 -11.33
N VAL A 75 -12.68 4.49 -10.56
CA VAL A 75 -14.07 4.82 -10.17
C VAL A 75 -14.15 6.13 -9.38
N ASP A 76 -13.17 6.40 -8.52
CA ASP A 76 -13.06 7.67 -7.78
C ASP A 76 -12.59 8.86 -8.64
N GLY A 77 -12.33 8.65 -9.94
CA GLY A 77 -11.85 9.69 -10.85
C GLY A 77 -10.39 10.10 -10.62
N LYS A 78 -9.55 9.25 -10.03
CA LYS A 78 -8.11 9.52 -9.92
C LYS A 78 -7.47 9.52 -11.31
N GLU A 79 -6.64 10.52 -11.57
CA GLU A 79 -5.87 10.63 -12.81
C GLU A 79 -5.06 9.35 -13.08
N PRO A 80 -5.11 8.77 -14.29
CA PRO A 80 -4.34 7.58 -14.64
C PRO A 80 -2.83 7.72 -14.38
N ILE A 81 -2.30 8.95 -14.47
CA ILE A 81 -0.89 9.24 -14.19
C ILE A 81 -0.50 8.97 -12.73
N SER A 82 -1.47 8.95 -11.81
CA SER A 82 -1.28 8.65 -10.39
C SER A 82 -1.19 7.15 -10.09
N ILE A 83 -1.33 6.29 -11.10
CA ILE A 83 -1.27 4.84 -11.02
C ILE A 83 -0.03 4.36 -11.77
N ARG A 84 0.82 3.59 -11.10
CA ARG A 84 2.08 3.04 -11.62
C ARG A 84 2.24 1.58 -11.21
N PHE A 85 3.11 0.88 -11.91
CA PHE A 85 3.39 -0.53 -11.65
C PHE A 85 4.89 -0.78 -11.60
N TYR A 86 5.27 -1.78 -10.79
CA TYR A 86 6.58 -2.43 -10.76
C TYR A 86 6.40 -3.91 -11.08
#